data_AF-A0A2D3VYX9-F1
#
_entry.id   AF-A0A2D3VYX9-F1
#
_cell.length_a   1.000
_cell.length_b   1.000
_cell.length_c   1.000
_cell.angle_alpha   90.00
_cell.angle_beta   90.00
_cell.angle_gamma   90.00
#
_symmetry.space_group_name_H-M   'P 1'
#
loop_
_entity.id
_entity.type
_entity.pdbx_description
1 polymer ?
#
loop_
_entity_poly.entity_id
_entity_poly.type
_entity_poly.pdbx_seq_one_letter_code
_entity_poly.pdbx_strand_id
1 'polypeptide(L)'
;MSEKFDNAILHTPFQSLHVNTQNFLRLKSLEYRLSFSEIRNLIEIAIDLQMWNEPSLQEIWIDDTQKKKILLHVKNFYETTKLKPKSYPQNPTLKTEHKIKFSTVAKESLGLGSCPVASPKTRCCNLMTLDAVESCGFDCSYCSIQSFYNQNTITFDKNFAQKLSSLKLDPNKRYHIGTGQSSDSLMWGNKEGVLEALFTFAKANPNVILEFKTKSHNISYLLENEIPKNIIATWSLNPQTIIDNEEHFSASLEERIKSARALADIGVLVGFHFHPIIVYEGYEKEYEAIVNKLLESFTCKEVALVSMGTLTFIKPVLKKLRQRAIDSKILQMPLTDASGKLSYPLQIK
;
A
#
# COMPACT_ATOMS: atom_id res chain seq x y z
N MET A 1 27.06 -27.75 11.76
CA MET A 1 25.79 -27.73 10.98
C MET A 1 24.74 -26.80 11.58
N SER A 2 24.58 -26.72 12.92
CA SER A 2 23.72 -25.69 13.56
C SER A 2 24.07 -24.27 13.12
N GLU A 3 25.37 -23.93 13.11
CA GLU A 3 25.87 -22.62 12.69
C GLU A 3 25.44 -22.21 11.27
N LYS A 4 25.25 -23.16 10.35
CA LYS A 4 24.75 -22.85 9.00
C LYS A 4 23.30 -22.40 9.03
N PHE A 5 22.46 -23.08 9.80
CA PHE A 5 21.05 -22.71 9.95
C PHE A 5 20.92 -21.36 10.64
N ASP A 6 21.67 -21.17 11.72
CA ASP A 6 21.64 -19.92 12.50
C ASP A 6 22.10 -18.73 11.63
N ASN A 7 23.12 -18.91 10.77
CA ASN A 7 23.50 -17.91 9.77
C ASN A 7 22.45 -17.70 8.67
N ALA A 8 21.78 -18.78 8.22
CA ALA A 8 20.80 -18.71 7.15
C ALA A 8 19.54 -17.92 7.54
N ILE A 9 19.12 -18.00 8.81
CA ILE A 9 17.96 -17.26 9.32
C ILE A 9 18.24 -15.77 9.55
N LEU A 10 19.50 -15.34 9.61
CA LEU A 10 19.84 -13.92 9.79
C LEU A 10 19.27 -13.06 8.66
N HIS A 11 18.67 -11.92 9.04
CA HIS A 11 18.02 -10.97 8.13
C HIS A 11 16.89 -11.57 7.26
N THR A 12 16.28 -12.67 7.69
CA THR A 12 15.06 -13.28 7.11
C THR A 12 13.84 -13.00 8.01
N PRO A 13 12.61 -13.22 7.54
CA PRO A 13 11.42 -13.17 8.39
C PRO A 13 11.20 -14.44 9.23
N PHE A 14 12.23 -15.28 9.46
CA PHE A 14 12.08 -16.56 10.18
C PHE A 14 11.40 -16.43 11.54
N GLN A 15 11.69 -15.37 12.30
CA GLN A 15 11.10 -15.13 13.62
C GLN A 15 9.59 -14.83 13.57
N SER A 16 9.08 -14.42 12.41
CA SER A 16 7.65 -14.14 12.20
C SER A 16 6.83 -15.39 11.84
N LEU A 17 7.49 -16.54 11.62
CA LEU A 17 6.82 -17.82 11.41
C LEU A 17 6.21 -18.34 12.72
N HIS A 18 5.13 -19.12 12.62
CA HIS A 18 4.63 -19.89 13.76
C HIS A 18 5.73 -20.79 14.35
N VAL A 19 5.76 -20.91 15.69
CA VAL A 19 6.81 -21.67 16.42
C VAL A 19 6.95 -23.10 15.91
N ASN A 20 5.85 -23.76 15.58
CA ASN A 20 5.87 -25.11 15.00
C ASN A 20 6.62 -25.16 13.66
N THR A 21 6.45 -24.14 12.81
CA THR A 21 7.12 -24.03 11.50
C THR A 21 8.60 -23.70 11.67
N GLN A 22 8.95 -22.86 12.65
CA GLN A 22 10.34 -22.60 13.00
C GLN A 22 11.07 -23.88 13.42
N ASN A 23 10.47 -24.65 14.32
CA ASN A 23 11.02 -25.92 14.81
C ASN A 23 11.15 -26.94 13.68
N PHE A 24 10.12 -27.06 12.84
CA PHE A 24 10.14 -27.95 11.69
C PHE A 24 11.27 -27.63 10.71
N LEU A 25 11.42 -26.36 10.32
CA LEU A 25 12.50 -25.92 9.43
C LEU A 25 13.89 -26.23 10.01
N ARG A 26 14.09 -26.01 11.32
CA ARG A 26 15.35 -26.32 11.99
C ARG A 26 15.64 -27.83 11.96
N LEU A 27 14.66 -28.67 12.27
CA LEU A 27 14.79 -30.12 12.24
C LEU A 27 15.13 -30.63 10.82
N LYS A 28 14.31 -30.26 9.83
CA LYS A 28 14.48 -30.71 8.44
C LYS A 28 15.75 -30.17 7.80
N SER A 29 16.20 -28.97 8.20
CA SER A 29 17.50 -28.44 7.77
C SER A 29 18.67 -29.31 8.19
N LEU A 30 18.64 -29.89 9.40
CA LEU A 30 19.69 -30.75 9.91
C LEU A 30 19.60 -32.16 9.31
N GLU A 31 18.40 -32.72 9.26
CA GLU A 31 18.11 -34.05 8.70
C GLU A 31 18.58 -34.16 7.24
N TYR A 32 18.20 -33.20 6.39
CA TYR A 32 18.50 -33.21 4.95
C TYR A 32 19.76 -32.47 4.56
N ARG A 33 20.53 -31.97 5.55
CA ARG A 33 21.76 -31.17 5.34
C ARG A 33 21.54 -30.06 4.31
N LEU A 34 20.52 -29.24 4.53
CA LEU A 34 20.15 -28.17 3.60
C LEU A 34 21.27 -27.13 3.46
N SER A 35 21.37 -26.55 2.28
CA SER A 35 22.29 -25.46 1.96
C SER A 35 21.77 -24.13 2.51
N PHE A 36 22.64 -23.11 2.57
CA PHE A 36 22.25 -21.77 2.99
C PHE A 36 21.10 -21.19 2.13
N SER A 37 21.15 -21.37 0.80
CA SER A 37 20.10 -20.86 -0.09
C SER A 37 18.81 -21.68 0.00
N GLU A 38 18.91 -23.00 0.19
CA GLU A 38 17.76 -23.89 0.37
C GLU A 38 16.96 -23.48 1.62
N ILE A 39 17.65 -23.22 2.74
CA ILE A 39 17.01 -22.76 3.98
C ILE A 39 16.30 -21.43 3.77
N ARG A 40 16.98 -20.44 3.17
CA ARG A 40 16.36 -19.11 2.93
C ARG A 40 15.16 -19.18 2.01
N ASN A 41 15.21 -20.01 0.97
CA ASN A 41 14.08 -20.21 0.07
C ASN A 41 12.89 -20.86 0.79
N LEU A 42 13.12 -21.87 1.62
CA LEU A 42 12.06 -22.49 2.42
C LEU A 42 11.47 -21.53 3.45
N ILE A 43 12.25 -20.63 4.04
CA ILE A 43 11.73 -19.58 4.94
C ILE A 43 10.81 -18.63 4.18
N GLU A 44 11.19 -18.21 2.98
CA GLU A 44 10.34 -17.36 2.14
C GLU A 44 9.05 -18.07 1.70
N ILE A 45 9.13 -19.35 1.32
CA ILE A 45 7.93 -20.14 0.99
C ILE A 45 7.04 -20.30 2.22
N ALA A 46 7.60 -20.66 3.37
CA ALA A 46 6.84 -20.86 4.59
C ALA A 46 6.13 -19.60 5.06
N ILE A 47 6.78 -18.43 4.97
CA ILE A 47 6.17 -17.17 5.39
C ILE A 47 5.06 -16.75 4.44
N ASP A 48 5.26 -16.94 3.13
CA ASP A 48 4.26 -16.64 2.12
C ASP A 48 3.03 -17.56 2.30
N LEU A 49 3.21 -18.88 2.48
CA LEU A 49 2.11 -19.82 2.75
C LEU A 49 1.35 -19.47 4.04
N GLN A 50 2.06 -19.09 5.10
CA GLN A 50 1.44 -18.65 6.35
C GLN A 50 0.59 -17.40 6.14
N MET A 51 1.15 -16.36 5.50
CA MET A 51 0.41 -15.13 5.20
C MET A 51 -0.82 -15.41 4.34
N TRP A 52 -0.70 -16.32 3.37
CA TRP A 52 -1.79 -16.66 2.47
C TRP A 52 -2.84 -17.56 3.14
N ASN A 53 -2.65 -18.00 4.39
CA ASN A 53 -3.52 -18.99 5.03
C ASN A 53 -3.67 -20.26 4.15
N GLU A 54 -2.58 -20.68 3.54
CA GLU A 54 -2.46 -21.91 2.76
C GLU A 54 -1.83 -23.03 3.62
N PRO A 55 -1.92 -24.31 3.21
CA PRO A 55 -1.27 -25.40 3.93
C PRO A 55 0.18 -25.07 4.28
N SER A 56 0.53 -25.28 5.54
CA SER A 56 1.84 -24.97 6.09
C SER A 56 2.93 -25.81 5.43
N LEU A 57 4.19 -25.38 5.58
CA LEU A 57 5.33 -26.13 5.04
C LEU A 57 5.35 -27.59 5.53
N GLN A 58 4.90 -27.84 6.75
CA GLN A 58 4.82 -29.15 7.37
C GLN A 58 3.77 -30.04 6.72
N GLU A 59 2.62 -29.48 6.38
CA GLU A 59 1.50 -30.20 5.79
C GLU A 59 1.79 -30.59 4.34
N ILE A 60 2.58 -29.80 3.62
CA ILE A 60 2.97 -30.08 2.22
C ILE A 60 4.29 -30.86 2.11
N TRP A 61 4.96 -31.15 3.23
CA TRP A 61 6.25 -31.82 3.20
C TRP A 61 6.08 -33.32 2.93
N ILE A 62 6.86 -33.85 1.99
CA ILE A 62 6.94 -35.28 1.71
C ILE A 62 8.31 -35.79 2.15
N ASP A 63 8.35 -36.83 2.98
CA ASP A 63 9.62 -37.46 3.35
C ASP A 63 10.08 -38.39 2.22
N ASP A 64 11.25 -38.11 1.66
CA ASP A 64 11.93 -38.92 0.63
C ASP A 64 13.42 -39.02 0.99
N THR A 65 14.09 -40.08 0.53
CA THR A 65 15.55 -40.22 0.67
C THR A 65 16.33 -39.15 -0.11
N GLN A 66 15.74 -38.63 -1.19
CA GLN A 66 16.36 -37.64 -2.07
C GLN A 66 15.82 -36.23 -1.78
N LYS A 67 16.60 -35.42 -1.06
CA LYS A 67 16.23 -34.02 -0.74
C LYS A 67 15.81 -33.19 -1.95
N LYS A 68 16.38 -33.44 -3.13
CA LYS A 68 16.02 -32.73 -4.38
C LYS A 68 14.56 -32.93 -4.77
N LYS A 69 14.01 -34.13 -4.58
CA LYS A 69 12.60 -34.42 -4.88
C LYS A 69 11.68 -33.66 -3.94
N ILE A 70 12.03 -33.60 -2.66
CA ILE A 70 11.28 -32.87 -1.63
C ILE A 70 11.24 -31.37 -1.95
N LEU A 71 12.42 -30.77 -2.20
CA LEU A 71 12.51 -29.35 -2.52
C LEU A 71 11.78 -29.00 -3.83
N LEU A 72 11.81 -29.88 -4.82
CA LEU A 72 11.05 -29.72 -6.06
C LEU A 72 9.54 -29.80 -5.82
N HIS A 73 9.08 -30.74 -4.97
CA HIS A 73 7.68 -30.85 -4.59
C HIS A 73 7.17 -29.57 -3.91
N VAL A 74 7.88 -29.09 -2.88
CA VAL A 74 7.55 -27.85 -2.18
C VAL A 74 7.53 -26.66 -3.14
N LYS A 75 8.54 -26.55 -4.01
CA LYS A 75 8.61 -25.48 -5.02
C LYS A 75 7.41 -25.54 -5.98
N ASN A 76 7.06 -26.72 -6.49
CA ASN A 76 5.94 -26.88 -7.41
C ASN A 76 4.61 -26.51 -6.74
N PHE A 77 4.39 -26.96 -5.49
CA PHE A 77 3.22 -26.55 -4.71
C PHE A 77 3.14 -25.02 -4.61
N TYR A 78 4.24 -24.38 -4.19
CA TYR A 78 4.32 -22.93 -4.04
C TYR A 78 4.05 -22.17 -5.35
N GLU A 79 4.67 -22.58 -6.46
CA GLU A 79 4.47 -21.96 -7.78
C GLU A 79 3.02 -22.14 -8.28
N THR A 80 2.44 -23.33 -8.11
CA THR A 80 1.04 -23.58 -8.47
C THR A 80 0.09 -22.72 -7.62
N THR A 81 0.34 -22.60 -6.32
CA THR A 81 -0.48 -21.78 -5.41
C THR A 81 -0.44 -20.28 -5.78
N LYS A 82 0.72 -19.74 -6.19
CA LYS A 82 0.81 -18.35 -6.70
C LYS A 82 -0.04 -18.08 -7.93
N LEU A 83 -0.26 -19.10 -8.77
CA LEU A 83 -1.02 -18.98 -10.01
C LEU A 83 -2.53 -19.18 -9.79
N LYS A 84 -2.94 -19.78 -8.67
CA LYS A 84 -4.35 -19.88 -8.31
C LYS A 84 -4.93 -18.49 -8.08
N PRO A 85 -6.15 -18.19 -8.58
CA PRO A 85 -6.86 -16.98 -8.20
C PRO A 85 -6.95 -16.87 -6.67
N LYS A 86 -6.72 -15.67 -6.14
CA LYS A 86 -6.95 -15.38 -4.73
C LYS A 86 -8.44 -15.53 -4.46
N SER A 87 -8.79 -16.04 -3.29
CA SER A 87 -10.16 -16.03 -2.78
C SER A 87 -10.12 -15.38 -1.40
N TYR A 88 -11.11 -14.53 -1.13
CA TYR A 88 -11.20 -13.74 0.09
C TYR A 88 -12.44 -14.16 0.89
N PRO A 89 -12.33 -14.31 2.22
CA PRO A 89 -13.50 -14.51 3.06
C PRO A 89 -14.38 -13.24 3.05
N GLN A 90 -15.70 -13.44 3.12
CA GLN A 90 -16.65 -12.33 3.25
C GLN A 90 -16.53 -11.58 4.58
N ASN A 91 -16.14 -12.28 5.65
CA ASN A 91 -15.98 -11.71 6.98
C ASN A 91 -14.55 -12.01 7.49
N PRO A 92 -13.55 -11.22 7.07
CA PRO A 92 -12.19 -11.40 7.57
C PRO A 92 -12.14 -11.16 9.08
N THR A 93 -11.37 -11.98 9.79
CA THR A 93 -11.10 -11.72 11.20
C THR A 93 -10.08 -10.58 11.29
N LEU A 94 -10.52 -9.40 11.73
CA LEU A 94 -9.60 -8.31 12.02
C LEU A 94 -8.71 -8.71 13.19
N LYS A 95 -7.45 -9.03 12.91
CA LYS A 95 -6.45 -9.22 13.96
C LYS A 95 -5.85 -7.86 14.31
N THR A 96 -6.08 -7.43 15.56
CA THR A 96 -5.33 -6.44 16.38
C THR A 96 -5.81 -4.98 16.50
N GLU A 97 -5.49 -4.40 17.67
CA GLU A 97 -5.51 -2.97 18.00
C GLU A 97 -4.36 -2.24 17.28
N HIS A 98 -4.65 -1.20 16.49
CA HIS A 98 -3.61 -0.33 15.94
C HIS A 98 -3.30 0.82 16.91
N LYS A 99 -2.27 0.64 17.74
CA LYS A 99 -1.81 1.70 18.67
C LYS A 99 -0.89 2.67 17.94
N ILE A 100 -1.45 3.82 17.59
CA ILE A 100 -0.72 4.91 16.93
C ILE A 100 -0.25 5.92 17.98
N LYS A 101 1.00 6.37 17.87
CA LYS A 101 1.56 7.50 18.62
C LYS A 101 1.68 8.71 17.69
N PHE A 102 1.50 9.90 18.25
CA PHE A 102 1.73 11.15 17.55
C PHE A 102 3.03 11.78 18.01
N SER A 103 3.78 12.37 17.07
CA SER A 103 5.01 13.10 17.32
C SER A 103 5.02 14.37 16.49
N THR A 104 5.46 15.47 17.08
CA THR A 104 5.68 16.73 16.37
C THR A 104 7.17 17.07 16.48
N VAL A 105 7.86 17.15 15.35
CA VAL A 105 9.31 17.37 15.29
C VAL A 105 9.64 18.51 14.34
N ALA A 106 10.76 19.20 14.56
CA ALA A 106 11.27 20.14 13.57
C ALA A 106 12.06 19.35 12.52
N LYS A 107 11.56 19.31 11.28
CA LYS A 107 12.28 18.64 10.18
C LYS A 107 13.25 19.63 9.52
N GLU A 108 14.22 19.14 8.76
CA GLU A 108 15.10 20.02 7.95
C GLU A 108 14.45 20.40 6.63
N SER A 109 13.90 19.44 5.89
CA SER A 109 13.27 19.65 4.59
C SER A 109 11.74 19.83 4.69
N LEU A 110 11.13 20.36 3.62
CA LEU A 110 9.67 20.45 3.45
C LEU A 110 9.06 19.10 3.01
N GLY A 111 9.86 18.19 2.45
CA GLY A 111 9.34 16.95 1.86
C GLY A 111 8.66 17.14 0.51
N LEU A 112 9.01 18.18 -0.25
CA LEU A 112 8.60 18.34 -1.65
C LEU A 112 9.58 17.62 -2.58
N GLY A 113 9.09 16.75 -3.46
CA GLY A 113 9.92 15.99 -4.39
C GLY A 113 9.18 15.51 -5.64
N SER A 114 9.93 14.88 -6.54
CA SER A 114 9.36 14.19 -7.70
C SER A 114 8.71 12.87 -7.28
N CYS A 115 7.64 12.47 -7.98
CA CYS A 115 7.04 11.15 -7.78
C CYS A 115 8.09 10.03 -7.84
N PRO A 116 8.11 9.08 -6.87
CA PRO A 116 9.13 8.01 -6.80
C PRO A 116 8.99 6.97 -7.93
N VAL A 117 7.96 7.06 -8.75
CA VAL A 117 7.80 6.25 -9.96
C VAL A 117 8.42 6.94 -11.19
N ALA A 118 8.65 8.25 -11.13
CA ALA A 118 9.21 9.01 -12.24
C ALA A 118 10.60 8.45 -12.62
N SER A 119 10.71 7.97 -13.85
CA SER A 119 11.96 7.47 -14.42
C SER A 119 11.94 7.62 -15.94
N PRO A 120 13.11 7.57 -16.61
CA PRO A 120 13.17 7.51 -18.07
C PRO A 120 12.44 6.31 -18.68
N LYS A 121 12.18 5.26 -17.88
CA LYS A 121 11.50 4.03 -18.31
C LYS A 121 9.97 4.13 -18.20
N THR A 122 9.44 5.21 -17.66
CA THR A 122 8.01 5.40 -17.39
C THR A 122 7.50 6.65 -18.09
N ARG A 123 6.27 6.62 -18.61
CA ARG A 123 5.58 7.84 -19.04
C ARG A 123 5.23 8.67 -17.81
N CYS A 124 5.97 9.76 -17.59
CA CYS A 124 5.83 10.60 -16.40
C CYS A 124 4.62 11.53 -16.53
N CYS A 125 3.77 11.59 -15.51
CA CYS A 125 2.68 12.58 -15.40
C CYS A 125 3.14 13.91 -14.77
N ASN A 126 4.43 14.07 -14.49
CA ASN A 126 5.05 15.22 -13.82
C ASN A 126 4.43 15.55 -12.46
N LEU A 127 3.85 14.55 -11.78
CA LEU A 127 3.37 14.69 -10.40
C LEU A 127 4.56 14.93 -9.47
N MET A 128 4.44 15.97 -8.66
CA MET A 128 5.26 16.20 -7.48
C MET A 128 4.52 15.69 -6.24
N THR A 129 5.27 15.29 -5.23
CA THR A 129 4.73 14.83 -3.94
C THR A 129 5.15 15.78 -2.85
N LEU A 130 4.23 16.10 -1.94
CA LEU A 130 4.48 16.89 -0.75
C LEU A 130 4.17 16.06 0.48
N ASP A 131 5.21 15.77 1.26
CA ASP A 131 5.11 14.97 2.48
C ASP A 131 4.65 15.83 3.66
N ALA A 132 3.35 16.13 3.69
CA ALA A 132 2.73 16.95 4.72
C ALA A 132 2.70 16.28 6.11
N VAL A 133 2.54 14.95 6.14
CA VAL A 133 2.57 14.11 7.33
C VAL A 133 3.35 12.85 6.98
N GLU A 134 4.14 12.31 7.91
CA GLU A 134 4.84 11.03 7.71
C GLU A 134 4.18 9.90 8.50
N SER A 135 4.11 8.74 7.86
CA SER A 135 3.41 7.55 8.32
C SER A 135 1.88 7.68 8.22
N CYS A 136 1.18 6.56 8.23
CA CYS A 136 -0.27 6.49 8.03
C CYS A 136 -0.90 5.64 9.14
N GLY A 137 -2.13 5.98 9.52
CA GLY A 137 -2.89 5.21 10.50
C GLY A 137 -3.69 4.05 9.90
N PHE A 138 -3.77 3.96 8.58
CA PHE A 138 -4.30 2.79 7.89
C PHE A 138 -3.27 1.66 7.87
N ASP A 139 -3.77 0.43 7.88
CA ASP A 139 -2.94 -0.78 7.94
C ASP A 139 -3.10 -1.64 6.68
N CYS A 140 -3.07 -1.01 5.51
CA CYS A 140 -3.15 -1.74 4.25
C CYS A 140 -2.02 -2.78 4.15
N SER A 141 -2.36 -4.01 3.80
CA SER A 141 -1.41 -5.12 3.75
C SER A 141 -0.37 -4.95 2.63
N TYR A 142 -0.74 -4.23 1.56
CA TYR A 142 0.13 -3.91 0.43
C TYR A 142 0.91 -2.59 0.60
N CYS A 143 0.81 -1.94 1.76
CA CYS A 143 1.28 -0.57 1.96
C CYS A 143 2.81 -0.44 1.84
N SER A 144 3.25 0.44 0.93
CA SER A 144 4.66 0.80 0.82
C SER A 144 5.10 1.78 1.91
N ILE A 145 4.23 2.69 2.37
CA ILE A 145 4.54 3.71 3.40
C ILE A 145 5.06 3.07 4.68
N GLN A 146 4.39 2.02 5.17
CA GLN A 146 4.80 1.29 6.38
C GLN A 146 6.17 0.60 6.24
N SER A 147 6.67 0.41 5.03
CA SER A 147 8.01 -0.13 4.80
C SER A 147 9.11 0.92 4.95
N PHE A 148 8.77 2.22 4.84
CA PHE A 148 9.72 3.34 4.82
C PHE A 148 9.74 4.16 6.11
N TYR A 149 8.61 4.25 6.83
CA TYR A 149 8.50 5.09 8.04
C TYR A 149 8.44 4.26 9.33
N ASN A 150 8.77 4.91 10.46
CA ASN A 150 8.75 4.28 11.77
C ASN A 150 7.36 3.68 12.07
N GLN A 151 7.36 2.40 12.43
CA GLN A 151 6.15 1.68 12.76
C GLN A 151 5.42 2.39 13.92
N ASN A 152 4.13 2.64 13.72
CA ASN A 152 3.19 3.15 14.72
C ASN A 152 3.39 4.59 15.23
N THR A 153 4.27 5.40 14.62
CA THR A 153 4.42 6.82 14.98
C THR A 153 4.11 7.73 13.80
N ILE A 154 3.09 8.57 13.94
CA ILE A 154 2.71 9.60 12.96
C ILE A 154 3.47 10.87 13.31
N THR A 155 4.19 11.39 12.33
CA THR A 155 5.09 12.53 12.53
C THR A 155 4.59 13.74 11.78
N PHE A 156 4.37 14.83 12.51
CA PHE A 156 4.05 16.15 12.00
C PHE A 156 5.30 17.04 12.06
N ASP A 157 5.49 17.88 11.04
CA ASP A 157 6.56 18.87 11.05
C ASP A 157 6.08 20.17 11.72
N LYS A 158 6.69 20.53 12.85
CA LYS A 158 6.39 21.76 13.59
C LYS A 158 6.48 23.01 12.70
N ASN A 159 7.38 23.00 11.73
CA ASN A 159 7.68 24.14 10.87
C ASN A 159 7.05 24.01 9.47
N PHE A 160 6.10 23.08 9.27
CA PHE A 160 5.52 22.78 7.96
C PHE A 160 4.92 24.02 7.29
N ALA A 161 4.04 24.74 7.98
CA ALA A 161 3.38 25.93 7.45
C ALA A 161 4.38 27.03 7.03
N GLN A 162 5.39 27.28 7.88
CA GLN A 162 6.44 28.26 7.60
C GLN A 162 7.25 27.88 6.36
N LYS A 163 7.70 26.62 6.26
CA LYS A 163 8.46 26.14 5.10
C LYS A 163 7.63 26.18 3.83
N LEU A 164 6.38 25.75 3.91
CA LEU A 164 5.47 25.72 2.76
C LEU A 164 5.19 27.13 2.24
N SER A 165 4.99 28.11 3.12
CA SER A 165 4.82 29.53 2.74
C SER A 165 6.09 30.16 2.14
N SER A 166 7.26 29.63 2.49
CA SER A 166 8.56 30.08 1.97
C SER A 166 8.91 29.47 0.60
N LEU A 167 8.18 28.44 0.16
CA LEU A 167 8.38 27.80 -1.13
C LEU A 167 8.14 28.79 -2.27
N LYS A 168 9.13 28.94 -3.17
CA LYS A 168 9.03 29.76 -4.38
C LYS A 168 8.81 28.87 -5.59
N LEU A 169 7.66 29.01 -6.23
CA LEU A 169 7.33 28.36 -7.50
C LEU A 169 7.35 29.38 -8.64
N ASP A 170 7.64 28.92 -9.85
CA ASP A 170 7.58 29.75 -11.05
C ASP A 170 6.12 29.95 -11.46
N PRO A 171 5.55 31.17 -11.38
CA PRO A 171 4.15 31.41 -11.68
C PRO A 171 3.78 31.11 -13.14
N ASN A 172 4.76 31.04 -14.05
CA ASN A 172 4.54 30.73 -15.46
C ASN A 172 4.49 29.22 -15.74
N LYS A 173 4.78 28.38 -14.74
CA LYS A 173 4.70 26.92 -14.83
C LYS A 173 3.47 26.42 -14.12
N ARG A 174 2.87 25.35 -14.66
CA ARG A 174 1.81 24.61 -13.98
C ARG A 174 2.41 23.47 -13.19
N TYR A 175 1.96 23.30 -11.96
CA TYR A 175 2.40 22.23 -11.08
C TYR A 175 1.21 21.34 -10.71
N HIS A 176 1.46 20.05 -10.56
CA HIS A 176 0.53 19.12 -9.93
C HIS A 176 1.24 18.52 -8.72
N ILE A 177 0.77 18.84 -7.52
CA ILE A 177 1.38 18.45 -6.24
C ILE A 177 0.38 17.58 -5.48
N GLY A 178 0.72 16.32 -5.20
CA GLY A 178 -0.10 15.41 -4.41
C GLY A 178 0.40 15.23 -2.98
N THR A 179 -0.53 15.05 -2.03
CA THR A 179 -0.23 14.98 -0.57
C THR A 179 -0.41 13.58 0.05
N GLY A 180 -0.52 12.53 -0.77
CA GLY A 180 -0.78 11.15 -0.31
C GLY A 180 0.38 10.16 -0.41
N GLN A 181 1.62 10.62 -0.52
CA GLN A 181 2.79 9.75 -0.76
C GLN A 181 3.38 9.15 0.52
N SER A 182 3.36 9.92 1.61
CA SER A 182 3.97 9.58 2.92
C SER A 182 2.93 9.40 4.03
N SER A 183 1.69 9.81 3.79
CA SER A 183 0.52 9.60 4.65
C SER A 183 -0.77 9.63 3.82
N ASP A 184 -1.91 9.59 4.50
CA ASP A 184 -3.21 9.89 3.92
C ASP A 184 -3.56 11.37 4.13
N SER A 185 -3.97 12.06 3.05
CA SER A 185 -4.10 13.53 3.04
C SER A 185 -5.20 14.04 3.97
N LEU A 186 -6.27 13.25 4.17
CA LEU A 186 -7.47 13.69 4.90
C LEU A 186 -7.71 12.94 6.20
N MET A 187 -7.04 11.80 6.42
CA MET A 187 -7.19 10.99 7.63
C MET A 187 -7.09 11.82 8.93
N TRP A 188 -6.14 12.75 8.99
CA TRP A 188 -5.82 13.48 10.22
C TRP A 188 -6.65 14.76 10.46
N GLY A 189 -7.54 15.13 9.53
CA GLY A 189 -8.18 16.44 9.55
C GLY A 189 -7.15 17.57 9.61
N ASN A 190 -7.49 18.72 10.22
CA ASN A 190 -6.57 19.84 10.37
C ASN A 190 -5.65 19.73 11.61
N LYS A 191 -5.26 18.51 11.99
CA LYS A 191 -4.33 18.31 13.09
C LYS A 191 -2.99 19.01 12.81
N GLU A 192 -2.46 19.70 13.82
CA GLU A 192 -1.26 20.56 13.70
C GLU A 192 -1.36 21.65 12.60
N GLY A 193 -2.56 22.03 12.17
CA GLY A 193 -2.76 23.08 11.16
C GLY A 193 -2.36 22.70 9.72
N VAL A 194 -2.23 21.40 9.42
CA VAL A 194 -1.75 20.93 8.12
C VAL A 194 -2.67 21.34 6.96
N LEU A 195 -3.98 21.15 7.08
CA LEU A 195 -4.93 21.51 6.02
C LEU A 195 -5.05 23.03 5.85
N GLU A 196 -4.97 23.79 6.94
CA GLU A 196 -4.91 25.25 6.91
C GLU A 196 -3.68 25.77 6.16
N ALA A 197 -2.51 25.19 6.42
CA ALA A 197 -1.28 25.51 5.70
C ALA A 197 -1.39 25.19 4.20
N LEU A 198 -1.98 24.04 3.86
CA LEU A 198 -2.21 23.62 2.47
C LEU A 198 -3.21 24.55 1.76
N PHE A 199 -4.29 24.97 2.43
CA PHE A 199 -5.25 25.94 1.88
C PHE A 199 -4.59 27.28 1.61
N THR A 200 -3.81 27.79 2.57
CA THR A 200 -3.07 29.05 2.44
C THR A 200 -2.10 29.00 1.26
N PHE A 201 -1.37 27.89 1.13
CA PHE A 201 -0.47 27.64 0.01
C PHE A 201 -1.21 27.60 -1.33
N ALA A 202 -2.34 26.89 -1.41
CA ALA A 202 -3.14 26.80 -2.62
C ALA A 202 -3.68 28.17 -3.06
N LYS A 203 -4.20 28.99 -2.13
CA LYS A 203 -4.66 30.36 -2.42
C LYS A 203 -3.55 31.25 -2.97
N ALA A 204 -2.33 31.12 -2.41
CA ALA A 204 -1.18 31.90 -2.84
C ALA A 204 -0.59 31.45 -4.20
N ASN A 205 -0.89 30.23 -4.67
CA ASN A 205 -0.30 29.63 -5.87
C ASN A 205 -1.37 29.08 -6.83
N PRO A 206 -2.14 29.95 -7.53
CA PRO A 206 -3.23 29.52 -8.40
C PRO A 206 -2.78 28.68 -9.62
N ASN A 207 -1.49 28.66 -9.93
CA ASN A 207 -0.88 27.81 -10.97
C ASN A 207 -0.60 26.37 -10.52
N VAL A 208 -0.87 26.03 -9.26
CA VAL A 208 -0.69 24.69 -8.68
C VAL A 208 -2.04 23.98 -8.61
N ILE A 209 -2.14 22.77 -9.16
CA ILE A 209 -3.19 21.81 -8.78
C ILE A 209 -2.70 21.08 -7.55
N LEU A 210 -3.35 21.29 -6.41
CA LEU A 210 -3.03 20.61 -5.15
C LEU A 210 -4.01 19.46 -4.95
N GLU A 211 -3.50 18.24 -4.99
CA GLU A 211 -4.28 17.01 -4.90
C GLU A 211 -4.21 16.41 -3.50
N PHE A 212 -5.38 16.22 -2.89
CA PHE A 212 -5.56 15.46 -1.66
C PHE A 212 -5.98 14.04 -2.00
N LYS A 213 -5.05 13.09 -1.91
CA LYS A 213 -5.33 11.66 -2.11
C LYS A 213 -5.70 11.01 -0.78
N THR A 214 -6.82 10.28 -0.73
CA THR A 214 -7.29 9.67 0.51
C THR A 214 -7.97 8.29 0.35
N LYS A 215 -8.03 7.54 1.44
CA LYS A 215 -8.92 6.39 1.72
C LYS A 215 -9.85 6.65 2.91
N SER A 216 -9.90 7.89 3.39
CA SER A 216 -10.70 8.34 4.53
C SER A 216 -12.07 8.85 4.09
N HIS A 217 -12.98 8.95 5.07
CA HIS A 217 -14.23 9.70 4.96
C HIS A 217 -14.18 11.04 5.73
N ASN A 218 -13.04 11.36 6.34
CA ASN A 218 -12.86 12.57 7.15
C ASN A 218 -12.74 13.82 6.25
N ILE A 219 -13.88 14.41 5.91
CA ILE A 219 -13.97 15.60 5.05
C ILE A 219 -14.51 16.85 5.77
N SER A 220 -14.71 16.80 7.09
CA SER A 220 -15.35 17.88 7.85
C SER A 220 -14.68 19.24 7.64
N TYR A 221 -13.35 19.27 7.72
CA TYR A 221 -12.60 20.51 7.50
C TYR A 221 -12.84 21.13 6.11
N LEU A 222 -13.03 20.31 5.07
CA LEU A 222 -13.31 20.82 3.73
C LEU A 222 -14.74 21.38 3.65
N LEU A 223 -15.71 20.72 4.28
CA LEU A 223 -17.11 21.19 4.31
C LEU A 223 -17.30 22.47 5.14
N GLU A 224 -16.47 22.68 6.15
CA GLU A 224 -16.57 23.80 7.09
C GLU A 224 -15.80 25.05 6.64
N ASN A 225 -15.03 24.98 5.55
CA ASN A 225 -14.13 26.07 5.12
C ASN A 225 -14.27 26.39 3.63
N GLU A 226 -13.89 27.60 3.24
CA GLU A 226 -13.83 27.98 1.83
C GLU A 226 -12.62 27.32 1.14
N ILE A 227 -12.92 26.35 0.28
CA ILE A 227 -11.93 25.54 -0.44
C ILE A 227 -11.35 26.33 -1.62
N PRO A 228 -10.02 26.48 -1.73
CA PRO A 228 -9.39 27.08 -2.90
C PRO A 228 -9.70 26.31 -4.19
N LYS A 229 -10.00 27.03 -5.28
CA LYS A 229 -10.44 26.46 -6.58
C LYS A 229 -9.45 25.50 -7.24
N ASN A 230 -8.19 25.54 -6.81
CA ASN A 230 -7.10 24.74 -7.32
C ASN A 230 -6.77 23.53 -6.42
N ILE A 231 -7.62 23.23 -5.44
CA ILE A 231 -7.60 21.96 -4.71
C ILE A 231 -8.53 20.96 -5.37
N ILE A 232 -8.06 19.72 -5.53
CA ILE A 232 -8.87 18.57 -5.92
C ILE A 232 -8.76 17.49 -4.83
N ALA A 233 -9.85 16.76 -4.59
CA ALA A 233 -9.89 15.66 -3.63
C ALA A 233 -10.09 14.33 -4.36
N THR A 234 -9.22 13.36 -4.13
CA THR A 234 -9.24 12.10 -4.87
C THR A 234 -9.24 10.90 -3.94
N TRP A 235 -10.04 9.89 -4.28
CA TRP A 235 -10.20 8.69 -3.47
C TRP A 235 -9.56 7.48 -4.13
N SER A 236 -8.80 6.71 -3.35
CA SER A 236 -8.46 5.35 -3.78
C SER A 236 -9.68 4.47 -3.61
N LEU A 237 -10.09 3.79 -4.67
CA LEU A 237 -11.23 2.90 -4.66
C LEU A 237 -10.77 1.46 -4.86
N ASN A 238 -11.41 0.57 -4.13
CA ASN A 238 -11.30 -0.87 -4.26
C ASN A 238 -12.64 -1.51 -3.95
N PRO A 239 -12.89 -2.74 -4.43
CA PRO A 239 -14.07 -3.50 -4.02
C PRO A 239 -14.12 -3.64 -2.51
N GLN A 240 -15.33 -3.70 -1.94
CA GLN A 240 -15.50 -3.82 -0.49
C GLN A 240 -14.80 -5.08 0.04
N THR A 241 -14.82 -6.17 -0.73
CA THR A 241 -14.04 -7.40 -0.47
C THR A 241 -12.56 -7.11 -0.21
N ILE A 242 -11.92 -6.29 -1.04
CA ILE A 242 -10.51 -5.91 -0.87
C ILE A 242 -10.34 -4.97 0.32
N ILE A 243 -11.26 -4.02 0.52
CA ILE A 243 -11.17 -3.07 1.63
C ILE A 243 -11.19 -3.82 2.97
N ASP A 244 -12.13 -4.75 3.14
CA ASP A 244 -12.30 -5.52 4.38
C ASP A 244 -11.08 -6.42 4.66
N ASN A 245 -10.52 -7.02 3.60
CA ASN A 245 -9.46 -8.01 3.73
C ASN A 245 -8.04 -7.42 3.72
N GLU A 246 -7.82 -6.28 3.07
CA GLU A 246 -6.47 -5.79 2.76
C GLU A 246 -6.27 -4.30 3.04
N GLU A 247 -7.32 -3.53 3.41
CA GLU A 247 -7.23 -2.08 3.71
C GLU A 247 -7.72 -1.74 5.13
N HIS A 248 -7.15 -2.40 6.14
CA HIS A 248 -7.57 -2.25 7.52
C HIS A 248 -7.54 -0.79 8.02
N PHE A 249 -8.53 -0.45 8.86
CA PHE A 249 -8.78 0.88 9.45
C PHE A 249 -9.11 2.00 8.46
N SER A 250 -9.23 1.72 7.16
CA SER A 250 -9.68 2.68 6.16
C SER A 250 -11.21 2.76 6.08
N ALA A 251 -11.73 3.78 5.39
CA ALA A 251 -13.17 3.89 5.16
C ALA A 251 -13.65 2.83 4.16
N SER A 252 -14.89 2.39 4.29
CA SER A 252 -15.58 1.53 3.32
C SER A 252 -15.71 2.20 1.95
N LEU A 253 -15.98 1.42 0.90
CA LEU A 253 -16.24 1.94 -0.44
C LEU A 253 -17.41 2.94 -0.43
N GLU A 254 -18.47 2.64 0.31
CA GLU A 254 -19.65 3.49 0.44
C GLU A 254 -19.30 4.85 1.03
N GLU A 255 -18.56 4.86 2.14
CA GLU A 255 -18.15 6.09 2.83
C GLU A 255 -17.24 6.95 1.94
N ARG A 256 -16.32 6.33 1.18
CA ARG A 256 -15.46 7.04 0.21
C ARG A 256 -16.29 7.70 -0.88
N ILE A 257 -17.22 6.97 -1.49
CA ILE A 257 -18.09 7.51 -2.56
C ILE A 257 -19.00 8.62 -2.02
N LYS A 258 -19.61 8.44 -0.84
CA LYS A 258 -20.43 9.47 -0.18
C LYS A 258 -19.63 10.73 0.11
N SER A 259 -18.39 10.58 0.59
CA SER A 259 -17.51 11.71 0.85
C SER A 259 -17.16 12.47 -0.43
N ALA A 260 -16.84 11.74 -1.51
CA ALA A 260 -16.60 12.34 -2.82
C ALA A 260 -17.84 13.06 -3.35
N ARG A 261 -19.03 12.46 -3.20
CA ARG A 261 -20.30 13.06 -3.63
C ARG A 261 -20.57 14.37 -2.89
N ALA A 262 -20.41 14.37 -1.56
CA ALA A 262 -20.61 15.55 -0.72
C ALA A 262 -19.67 16.72 -1.12
N LEU A 263 -18.42 16.45 -1.47
CA LEU A 263 -17.51 17.49 -1.95
C LEU A 263 -17.87 17.97 -3.36
N ALA A 264 -18.27 17.06 -4.25
CA ALA A 264 -18.70 17.42 -5.59
C ALA A 264 -19.98 18.27 -5.59
N ASP A 265 -20.90 18.04 -4.65
CA ASP A 265 -22.13 18.83 -4.49
C ASP A 265 -21.87 20.30 -4.14
N ILE A 266 -20.75 20.60 -3.48
CA ILE A 266 -20.30 21.98 -3.20
C ILE A 266 -19.30 22.51 -4.25
N GLY A 267 -19.14 21.80 -5.38
CA GLY A 267 -18.36 22.25 -6.53
C GLY A 267 -16.86 21.93 -6.49
N VAL A 268 -16.41 21.08 -5.56
CA VAL A 268 -15.02 20.60 -5.54
C VAL A 268 -14.84 19.54 -6.61
N LEU A 269 -13.78 19.65 -7.42
CA LEU A 269 -13.44 18.60 -8.36
C LEU A 269 -12.90 17.36 -7.63
N VAL A 270 -13.48 16.22 -7.97
CA VAL A 270 -13.10 14.92 -7.39
C VAL A 270 -12.34 14.04 -8.37
N GLY A 271 -11.73 12.97 -7.88
CA GLY A 271 -11.09 11.98 -8.75
C GLY A 271 -11.00 10.62 -8.09
N PHE A 272 -10.75 9.60 -8.91
CA PHE A 272 -10.81 8.20 -8.47
C PHE A 272 -9.57 7.43 -8.91
N HIS A 273 -8.94 6.75 -7.96
CA HIS A 273 -7.77 5.92 -8.16
C HIS A 273 -8.12 4.45 -7.94
N PHE A 274 -8.17 3.68 -9.01
CA PHE A 274 -8.13 2.21 -8.97
C PHE A 274 -6.67 1.79 -8.86
N HIS A 275 -6.08 2.04 -7.70
CA HIS A 275 -4.66 1.78 -7.46
C HIS A 275 -4.42 1.33 -6.01
N PRO A 276 -4.12 0.04 -5.78
CA PRO A 276 -3.91 -1.02 -6.78
C PRO A 276 -5.20 -1.72 -7.23
N ILE A 277 -5.32 -2.05 -8.51
CA ILE A 277 -6.17 -3.13 -9.00
C ILE A 277 -5.55 -4.46 -8.58
N ILE A 278 -6.35 -5.29 -7.93
CA ILE A 278 -6.00 -6.61 -7.39
C ILE A 278 -6.82 -7.67 -8.08
N VAL A 279 -6.14 -8.69 -8.61
CA VAL A 279 -6.75 -9.85 -9.27
C VAL A 279 -7.03 -10.95 -8.24
N TYR A 280 -8.31 -11.32 -8.13
CA TYR A 280 -8.88 -12.37 -7.26
C TYR A 280 -10.15 -12.93 -7.91
N GLU A 281 -10.71 -14.01 -7.38
CA GLU A 281 -11.95 -14.60 -7.89
C GLU A 281 -13.12 -13.60 -7.86
N GLY A 282 -13.73 -13.32 -9.01
CA GLY A 282 -14.85 -12.37 -9.12
C GLY A 282 -14.49 -10.89 -9.25
N TYR A 283 -13.19 -10.54 -9.30
CA TYR A 283 -12.75 -9.14 -9.29
C TYR A 283 -13.37 -8.28 -10.39
N GLU A 284 -13.46 -8.76 -11.63
CA GLU A 284 -13.97 -7.97 -12.77
C GLU A 284 -15.38 -7.44 -12.50
N LYS A 285 -16.27 -8.32 -12.01
CA LYS A 285 -17.65 -7.97 -11.68
C LYS A 285 -17.72 -6.95 -10.53
N GLU A 286 -16.87 -7.09 -9.53
CA GLU A 286 -16.87 -6.15 -8.39
C GLU A 286 -16.29 -4.78 -8.78
N TYR A 287 -15.24 -4.72 -9.61
CA TYR A 287 -14.75 -3.45 -10.13
C TYR A 287 -15.75 -2.81 -11.11
N GLU A 288 -16.41 -3.59 -11.95
CA GLU A 288 -17.49 -3.11 -12.84
C GLU A 288 -18.61 -2.46 -12.03
N ALA A 289 -19.02 -3.06 -10.91
CA ALA A 289 -20.02 -2.49 -10.01
C ALA A 289 -19.60 -1.11 -9.45
N ILE A 290 -18.31 -0.91 -9.13
CA ILE A 290 -17.79 0.40 -8.73
C ILE A 290 -17.94 1.39 -9.89
N VAL A 291 -17.51 1.01 -11.10
CA VAL A 291 -17.59 1.88 -12.28
C VAL A 291 -19.03 2.31 -12.56
N ASN A 292 -19.97 1.37 -12.56
CA ASN A 292 -21.39 1.68 -12.76
C ASN A 292 -21.91 2.65 -11.71
N LYS A 293 -21.57 2.43 -10.43
CA LYS A 293 -21.95 3.33 -9.35
C LYS A 293 -21.37 4.74 -9.53
N LEU A 294 -20.12 4.86 -9.99
CA LEU A 294 -19.52 6.17 -10.28
C LEU A 294 -20.22 6.89 -11.44
N LEU A 295 -20.58 6.16 -12.50
CA LEU A 295 -21.31 6.72 -13.65
C LEU A 295 -22.71 7.18 -13.27
N GLU A 296 -23.36 6.50 -12.33
CA GLU A 296 -24.67 6.91 -11.79
C GLU A 296 -24.54 8.11 -10.83
N SER A 297 -23.44 8.20 -10.09
CA SER A 297 -23.28 9.17 -9.01
C SER A 297 -22.59 10.47 -9.42
N PHE A 298 -21.84 10.51 -10.53
CA PHE A 298 -21.01 11.65 -10.92
C PHE A 298 -21.12 11.97 -12.41
N THR A 299 -21.00 13.26 -12.73
CA THR A 299 -20.91 13.75 -14.11
C THR A 299 -19.45 13.99 -14.51
N CYS A 300 -19.17 14.00 -15.81
CA CYS A 300 -17.82 14.25 -16.33
C CYS A 300 -17.25 15.64 -15.98
N LYS A 301 -18.11 16.60 -15.58
CA LYS A 301 -17.68 17.94 -15.16
C LYS A 301 -17.18 17.98 -13.71
N GLU A 302 -17.55 16.98 -12.90
CA GLU A 302 -17.19 16.89 -11.49
C GLU A 302 -15.90 16.09 -11.29
N VAL A 303 -15.58 15.19 -12.24
CA VAL A 303 -14.45 14.26 -12.13
C VAL A 303 -13.24 14.79 -12.89
N ALA A 304 -12.22 15.26 -12.18
CA ALA A 304 -10.99 15.77 -12.75
C ALA A 304 -10.07 14.68 -13.31
N LEU A 305 -10.07 13.49 -12.70
CA LEU A 305 -9.20 12.39 -13.11
C LEU A 305 -9.73 11.03 -12.67
N VAL A 306 -9.40 10.02 -13.47
CA VAL A 306 -9.46 8.61 -13.09
C VAL A 306 -8.11 7.99 -13.41
N SER A 307 -7.53 7.24 -12.48
CA SER A 307 -6.28 6.52 -12.73
C SER A 307 -6.41 5.05 -12.36
N MET A 308 -5.72 4.20 -13.11
CA MET A 308 -5.67 2.77 -12.86
C MET A 308 -4.21 2.33 -12.78
N GLY A 309 -3.92 1.42 -11.86
CA GLY A 309 -2.61 0.81 -11.75
C GLY A 309 -2.70 -0.47 -10.93
N THR A 310 -1.74 -1.36 -11.11
CA THR A 310 -1.69 -2.63 -10.38
C THR A 310 -0.58 -2.63 -9.31
N LEU A 311 -0.62 -3.62 -8.43
CA LEU A 311 0.39 -3.83 -7.39
C LEU A 311 1.81 -3.76 -7.97
N THR A 312 2.64 -2.93 -7.35
CA THR A 312 4.04 -2.76 -7.73
C THR A 312 4.91 -2.66 -6.49
N PHE A 313 5.88 -3.56 -6.37
CA PHE A 313 6.75 -3.68 -5.21
C PHE A 313 8.22 -3.48 -5.57
N ILE A 314 9.00 -2.95 -4.63
CA ILE A 314 10.46 -3.05 -4.67
C ILE A 314 10.90 -4.13 -3.66
N LYS A 315 12.08 -4.70 -3.85
CA LYS A 315 12.62 -5.77 -2.98
C LYS A 315 12.58 -5.40 -1.47
N PRO A 316 12.93 -4.16 -1.04
CA PRO A 316 12.80 -3.77 0.36
C PRO A 316 11.37 -3.85 0.91
N VAL A 317 10.37 -3.47 0.10
CA VAL A 317 8.95 -3.54 0.50
C VAL A 317 8.51 -4.99 0.67
N LEU A 318 8.81 -5.88 -0.28
CA LEU A 318 8.47 -7.31 -0.14
C LEU A 318 9.07 -7.93 1.13
N LYS A 319 10.33 -7.60 1.43
CA LYS A 319 10.98 -8.07 2.65
C LYS A 319 10.24 -7.58 3.91
N LYS A 320 9.80 -6.32 3.93
CA LYS A 320 9.05 -5.73 5.05
C LYS A 320 7.66 -6.35 5.19
N LEU A 321 6.95 -6.59 4.08
CA LEU A 321 5.65 -7.26 4.10
C LEU A 321 5.75 -8.66 4.71
N ARG A 322 6.75 -9.46 4.30
CA ARG A 322 7.00 -10.77 4.89
C ARG A 322 7.44 -10.72 6.35
N GLN A 323 8.14 -9.67 6.77
CA GLN A 323 8.48 -9.46 8.18
C GLN A 323 7.27 -9.16 9.06
N ARG A 324 6.27 -8.44 8.52
CA ARG A 324 4.98 -8.22 9.22
C ARG A 324 4.24 -9.53 9.43
N ALA A 325 4.31 -10.45 8.46
CA ALA A 325 3.69 -11.77 8.51
C ALA A 325 2.19 -11.74 8.87
N ILE A 326 1.51 -10.68 8.43
CA ILE A 326 0.07 -10.53 8.57
C ILE A 326 -0.66 -11.45 7.60
N ASP A 327 -1.83 -11.91 7.99
CA ASP A 327 -2.73 -12.66 7.11
C ASP A 327 -3.09 -11.75 5.92
N SER A 328 -2.71 -12.14 4.72
CA SER A 328 -2.91 -11.36 3.50
C SER A 328 -2.68 -12.24 2.27
N LYS A 329 -3.50 -12.08 1.25
CA LYS A 329 -3.35 -12.78 -0.04
C LYS A 329 -2.60 -11.93 -1.08
N ILE A 330 -2.20 -10.70 -0.77
CA ILE A 330 -1.55 -9.77 -1.71
C ILE A 330 -0.35 -10.37 -2.45
N LEU A 331 0.52 -11.10 -1.73
CA LEU A 331 1.71 -11.69 -2.32
C LEU A 331 1.43 -13.03 -3.05
N GLN A 332 0.22 -13.58 -2.96
CA GLN A 332 -0.20 -14.77 -3.71
C GLN A 332 -0.45 -14.38 -5.17
N MET A 333 0.63 -14.13 -5.89
CA MET A 333 0.62 -13.74 -7.29
C MET A 333 1.95 -14.07 -7.96
N PRO A 334 1.96 -14.27 -9.29
CA PRO A 334 3.20 -14.21 -10.05
C PRO A 334 3.79 -12.79 -9.95
N LEU A 335 5.10 -12.72 -9.68
CA LEU A 335 5.87 -11.48 -9.63
C LEU A 335 6.93 -11.51 -10.74
N THR A 336 6.80 -10.58 -11.69
CA THR A 336 7.76 -10.40 -12.80
C THR A 336 8.41 -9.04 -12.72
N ASP A 337 9.63 -8.91 -13.24
CA ASP A 337 10.28 -7.60 -13.36
C ASP A 337 9.49 -6.70 -14.31
N ALA A 338 9.19 -5.50 -13.84
CA ALA A 338 8.53 -4.42 -14.54
C ALA A 338 9.38 -3.16 -14.35
N SER A 339 10.50 -3.11 -15.07
CA SER A 339 11.47 -1.99 -15.04
C SER A 339 12.15 -1.81 -13.68
N GLY A 340 12.63 -2.90 -13.08
CA GLY A 340 13.32 -2.86 -11.78
C GLY A 340 12.39 -2.85 -10.56
N LYS A 341 11.08 -2.96 -10.79
CA LYS A 341 10.05 -3.22 -9.78
C LYS A 341 9.41 -4.58 -10.06
N LEU A 342 8.71 -5.15 -9.09
CA LEU A 342 8.02 -6.43 -9.22
C LEU A 342 6.51 -6.19 -9.26
N SER A 343 5.82 -6.79 -10.21
CA SER A 343 4.39 -6.60 -10.44
C SER A 343 3.80 -7.84 -11.13
N TYR A 344 2.51 -7.81 -11.46
CA TYR A 344 1.89 -8.83 -12.30
C TYR A 344 2.60 -8.96 -13.66
N PRO A 345 2.63 -10.17 -14.25
CA PRO A 345 2.95 -10.36 -15.65
C PRO A 345 2.09 -9.49 -16.56
N LEU A 346 2.66 -9.07 -17.70
CA LEU A 346 1.95 -8.24 -18.67
C LEU A 346 0.65 -8.90 -19.18
N GLN A 347 0.56 -10.24 -19.24
CA GLN A 347 -0.67 -10.90 -19.69
C GLN A 347 -1.85 -10.77 -18.72
N ILE A 348 -1.57 -10.44 -17.44
CA ILE A 348 -2.59 -10.24 -16.40
C ILE A 348 -2.99 -8.76 -16.31
N LYS A 349 -2.14 -7.84 -16.79
CA LYS A 349 -2.40 -6.40 -16.80
C LYS A 349 -3.12 -6.00 -18.06
#